data_AF-D7BG59-F1
#
_entry.id   AF-D7BG59-F1
#
_cell.length_a   1.000
_cell.length_b   1.000
_cell.length_c   1.000
_cell.angle_alpha   90.00
_cell.angle_beta   90.00
_cell.angle_gamma   90.00
#
_symmetry.space_group_name_H-M   'P 1'
#
loop_
_entity.id
_entity.type
_entity.pdbx_description
1 polymer ?
#
loop_
_entity_poly.entity_id
_entity_poly.type
_entity_poly.pdbx_seq_one_letter_code
_entity_poly.pdbx_strand_id
1 'polypeptide(L)'
;MVSMATQAPGKGKTVYHLKATLTDRDARVKGKPYRVIAIPPERSLYELTEAITDAFGFDFDHAFGFYNDLKNPYRSSESYELFADLEEEEELEEELEDELELTPPLPQLAERVPGGEDDPAFLVTKAALELDPQVLQARYLEATRTILREEVLARISPEKHAAVQPVLQEFIETMMPAEEELEESLMLDDSEAKGVKGVPIGEAFPKLGKKMLFLFDYGDEWRFVVELKAIEPAEPRARYPKVVDSAGQAPEQYPDWDEEDEK
;
A
#
# COMPACT_ATOMS: atom_id res chain seq x y z
N MET A 1 -33.79 53.02 -6.05
CA MET A 1 -33.39 51.69 -6.57
C MET A 1 -32.14 51.28 -5.83
N VAL A 2 -32.28 50.41 -4.83
CA VAL A 2 -31.14 49.93 -4.04
C VAL A 2 -30.52 48.76 -4.81
N SER A 3 -29.24 48.93 -5.14
CA SER A 3 -28.43 47.96 -5.87
C SER A 3 -28.34 46.64 -5.11
N MET A 4 -28.65 45.54 -5.79
CA MET A 4 -28.37 44.19 -5.30
C MET A 4 -26.88 43.93 -5.46
N ALA A 5 -26.13 44.11 -4.38
CA ALA A 5 -24.76 43.64 -4.30
C ALA A 5 -24.79 42.11 -4.16
N THR A 6 -24.26 41.42 -5.18
CA THR A 6 -23.86 40.02 -5.10
C THR A 6 -22.86 39.86 -3.96
N GLN A 7 -23.30 39.19 -2.90
CA GLN A 7 -22.46 38.85 -1.76
C GLN A 7 -21.46 37.78 -2.23
N ALA A 8 -20.17 38.02 -2.04
CA ALA A 8 -19.14 37.00 -2.27
C ALA A 8 -19.43 35.78 -1.37
N PRO A 9 -19.22 34.54 -1.86
CA PRO A 9 -19.48 33.35 -1.07
C PRO A 9 -18.57 33.36 0.17
N GLY A 10 -19.18 33.37 1.35
CA GLY A 10 -18.44 33.23 2.62
C GLY A 10 -17.69 31.90 2.66
N LYS A 11 -16.60 31.85 3.46
CA LYS A 11 -15.82 30.64 3.77
C LYS A 11 -16.68 29.59 4.50
N GLY A 12 -17.64 28.98 3.82
CA GLY A 12 -18.38 27.80 4.28
C GLY A 12 -17.58 26.53 3.98
N LYS A 13 -17.86 25.46 4.72
CA LYS A 13 -17.35 24.13 4.37
C LYS A 13 -17.87 23.75 2.98
N THR A 14 -17.02 23.19 2.13
CA THR A 14 -17.41 22.71 0.80
C THR A 14 -17.56 21.20 0.78
N VAL A 15 -18.34 20.69 -0.16
CA VAL A 15 -18.44 19.26 -0.46
C VAL A 15 -18.10 19.03 -1.92
N TYR A 16 -17.46 17.90 -2.19
CA TYR A 16 -17.15 17.42 -3.52
C TYR A 16 -18.28 16.53 -3.99
N HIS A 17 -18.71 16.71 -5.25
CA HIS A 17 -19.64 15.83 -5.92
C HIS A 17 -18.85 14.93 -6.88
N LEU A 18 -18.58 13.70 -6.45
CA LEU A 18 -17.82 12.71 -7.20
C LEU A 18 -18.79 11.76 -7.89
N LYS A 19 -18.72 11.70 -9.23
CA LYS A 19 -19.53 10.78 -10.03
C LYS A 19 -18.75 9.50 -10.27
N ALA A 20 -19.16 8.41 -9.62
CA ALA A 20 -18.70 7.06 -9.90
C ALA A 20 -19.59 6.44 -10.99
N THR A 21 -19.01 6.04 -12.12
CA THR A 21 -19.73 5.38 -13.21
C THR A 21 -19.15 4.01 -13.44
N LEU A 22 -19.98 2.97 -13.32
CA LEU A 22 -19.58 1.60 -13.60
C LEU A 22 -19.27 1.43 -15.09
N THR A 23 -18.25 0.65 -15.37
CA THR A 23 -17.50 0.69 -16.62
C THR A 23 -17.10 -0.72 -17.05
N ASP A 24 -16.74 -0.90 -18.33
CA ASP A 24 -16.15 -2.15 -18.79
C ASP A 24 -14.62 -2.18 -18.59
N ARG A 25 -13.97 -3.30 -18.95
CA ARG A 25 -12.52 -3.49 -18.82
C ARG A 25 -11.67 -2.46 -19.58
N ASP A 26 -12.22 -1.82 -20.61
CA ASP A 26 -11.54 -0.79 -21.40
C ASP A 26 -11.83 0.64 -20.90
N ALA A 27 -12.43 0.77 -19.71
CA ALA A 27 -12.89 2.03 -19.14
C ALA A 27 -13.99 2.74 -19.94
N ARG A 28 -14.72 2.01 -20.81
CA ARG A 28 -15.73 2.62 -21.68
C ARG A 28 -17.00 2.87 -20.89
N VAL A 29 -17.28 4.15 -20.67
CA VAL A 29 -18.47 4.61 -19.97
C VAL A 29 -19.65 4.68 -20.94
N LYS A 30 -20.63 3.76 -20.82
CA LYS A 30 -21.96 3.91 -21.47
C LYS A 30 -22.86 4.95 -20.79
N GLY A 31 -22.39 5.54 -19.70
CA GLY A 31 -23.06 6.60 -18.95
C GLY A 31 -23.95 6.11 -17.81
N LYS A 32 -24.15 4.80 -17.64
CA LYS A 32 -24.91 4.14 -16.56
C LYS A 32 -24.37 2.72 -16.32
N PRO A 33 -24.59 2.13 -15.12
CA PRO A 33 -25.10 2.79 -13.93
C PRO A 33 -24.10 3.78 -13.32
N TYR A 34 -24.61 4.82 -12.67
CA TYR A 34 -23.78 5.78 -11.95
C TYR A 34 -24.40 6.23 -10.63
N ARG A 35 -23.55 6.71 -9.73
CA ARG A 35 -23.89 7.43 -8.50
C ARG A 35 -23.06 8.70 -8.40
N VAL A 36 -23.65 9.77 -7.90
CA VAL A 36 -22.95 11.00 -7.54
C VAL A 36 -22.97 11.11 -6.02
N ILE A 37 -21.79 10.99 -5.42
CA ILE A 37 -21.60 11.05 -3.98
C ILE A 37 -21.16 12.46 -3.61
N ALA A 38 -21.93 13.12 -2.74
CA ALA A 38 -21.48 14.32 -2.07
C ALA A 38 -20.72 13.94 -0.80
N ILE A 39 -19.48 14.39 -0.68
CA ILE A 39 -18.59 14.05 0.44
C ILE A 39 -17.61 15.22 0.71
N PRO A 40 -17.30 15.55 1.98
CA PRO A 40 -16.29 16.57 2.27
C PRO A 40 -14.90 16.16 1.75
N PRO A 41 -14.12 17.07 1.15
CA PRO A 41 -12.82 16.73 0.56
C PRO A 41 -11.73 16.34 1.57
N GLU A 42 -11.95 16.62 2.86
CA GLU A 42 -11.08 16.19 3.95
C GLU A 42 -11.25 14.71 4.36
N ARG A 43 -12.28 14.02 3.86
CA ARG A 43 -12.47 12.58 4.06
C ARG A 43 -11.44 11.79 3.25
N SER A 44 -11.15 10.56 3.68
CA SER A 44 -10.16 9.73 3.02
C SER A 44 -10.69 9.06 1.75
N LEU A 45 -9.79 8.54 0.91
CA LEU A 45 -10.17 7.68 -0.22
C LEU A 45 -10.85 6.38 0.25
N TYR A 46 -10.48 5.86 1.42
CA TYR A 46 -11.16 4.72 2.03
C TYR A 46 -12.65 5.02 2.31
N GLU A 47 -12.95 6.16 2.92
CA GLU A 47 -14.34 6.58 3.19
C GLU A 47 -15.13 6.89 1.90
N LEU A 48 -14.45 7.35 0.84
CA LEU A 48 -15.06 7.47 -0.49
C LEU A 48 -15.43 6.10 -1.06
N THR A 49 -14.56 5.11 -0.91
CA THR A 49 -14.82 3.75 -1.38
C THR A 49 -16.03 3.13 -0.67
N GLU A 50 -16.08 3.23 0.66
CA GLU A 50 -17.24 2.77 1.44
C GLU A 50 -18.54 3.44 0.94
N ALA A 51 -18.50 4.74 0.66
CA ALA A 51 -19.66 5.46 0.13
C ALA A 51 -20.05 5.06 -1.30
N ILE A 52 -19.08 4.69 -2.15
CA ILE A 52 -19.36 4.22 -3.52
C ILE A 52 -19.95 2.81 -3.46
N THR A 53 -19.32 1.88 -2.74
CA THR A 53 -19.78 0.48 -2.62
C THR A 53 -21.20 0.40 -2.05
N ASP A 54 -21.47 1.08 -0.93
CA ASP A 54 -22.82 1.21 -0.35
C ASP A 54 -23.83 1.77 -1.37
N ALA A 55 -23.47 2.81 -2.13
CA ALA A 55 -24.36 3.41 -3.11
C ALA A 55 -24.67 2.50 -4.32
N PHE A 56 -23.81 1.52 -4.62
CA PHE A 56 -24.06 0.48 -5.61
C PHE A 56 -24.70 -0.78 -5.00
N GLY A 57 -24.82 -0.86 -3.67
CA GLY A 57 -25.36 -2.02 -2.96
C GLY A 57 -24.38 -3.18 -2.92
N PHE A 58 -23.08 -2.89 -2.94
CA PHE A 58 -22.01 -3.87 -2.82
C PHE A 58 -21.61 -4.02 -1.35
N ASP A 59 -21.22 -5.23 -0.97
CA ASP A 59 -20.51 -5.52 0.25
C ASP A 59 -19.08 -4.98 0.17
N PHE A 60 -18.60 -4.41 1.27
CA PHE A 60 -17.28 -3.80 1.37
C PHE A 60 -16.30 -4.74 2.08
N ASP A 61 -15.89 -5.79 1.36
CA ASP A 61 -15.17 -6.96 1.88
C ASP A 61 -13.89 -7.30 1.10
N HIS A 62 -13.54 -6.50 0.09
CA HIS A 62 -12.37 -6.70 -0.76
C HIS A 62 -11.46 -5.48 -0.85
N ALA A 63 -10.21 -5.74 -1.24
CA ALA A 63 -9.21 -4.72 -1.49
C ALA A 63 -9.51 -3.93 -2.78
N PHE A 64 -8.93 -2.74 -2.87
CA PHE A 64 -9.21 -1.79 -3.94
C PHE A 64 -8.09 -0.76 -4.11
N GLY A 65 -8.15 -0.04 -5.23
CA GLY A 65 -7.25 1.08 -5.52
C GLY A 65 -7.82 2.13 -6.47
N PHE A 66 -7.16 3.30 -6.50
CA PHE A 66 -7.44 4.43 -7.38
C PHE A 66 -6.24 4.71 -8.30
N TYR A 67 -6.49 4.86 -9.60
CA TYR A 67 -5.47 4.85 -10.63
C TYR A 67 -5.67 6.00 -11.63
N ASN A 68 -4.58 6.69 -12.01
CA ASN A 68 -4.68 7.80 -12.96
C ASN A 68 -4.71 7.35 -14.44
N ASP A 69 -4.27 6.13 -14.77
CA ASP A 69 -4.54 5.51 -16.08
C ASP A 69 -5.88 4.77 -16.01
N LEU A 70 -6.88 5.33 -16.71
CA LEU A 70 -8.23 4.80 -16.64
C LEU A 70 -8.37 3.39 -17.23
N LYS A 71 -7.46 2.99 -18.14
CA LYS A 71 -7.54 1.73 -18.88
C LYS A 71 -6.72 0.64 -18.22
N ASN A 72 -5.47 0.97 -17.90
CA ASN A 72 -4.53 0.00 -17.36
C ASN A 72 -3.96 0.51 -16.02
N PRO A 73 -4.51 0.04 -14.88
CA PRO A 73 -4.08 0.50 -13.55
C PRO A 73 -2.58 0.32 -13.34
N TYR A 74 -1.99 -0.77 -13.83
CA TYR A 74 -0.56 -1.10 -13.74
C TYR A 74 0.38 -0.18 -14.54
N ARG A 75 -0.16 0.78 -15.30
CA ARG A 75 0.61 1.82 -15.99
C ARG A 75 0.42 3.20 -15.39
N SER A 76 -0.30 3.28 -14.28
CA SER A 76 -0.56 4.54 -13.61
C SER A 76 0.74 5.10 -13.04
N SER A 77 0.94 6.40 -13.24
CA SER A 77 2.03 7.15 -12.59
C SER A 77 1.59 7.77 -11.26
N GLU A 78 0.35 7.50 -10.85
CA GLU A 78 -0.26 7.96 -9.61
C GLU A 78 -1.31 6.90 -9.25
N SER A 79 -1.06 6.19 -8.15
CA SER A 79 -1.88 5.12 -7.60
C SER A 79 -2.07 5.32 -6.10
N TYR A 80 -3.24 4.90 -5.62
CA TYR A 80 -3.55 4.81 -4.19
C TYR A 80 -4.19 3.45 -3.92
N GLU A 81 -3.67 2.65 -3.00
CA GLU A 81 -4.08 1.26 -2.79
C GLU A 81 -4.27 0.92 -1.32
N LEU A 82 -5.23 0.02 -1.03
CA LEU A 82 -5.41 -0.49 0.33
C LEU A 82 -4.21 -1.32 0.79
N PHE A 83 -3.53 -2.03 -0.12
CA PHE A 83 -2.35 -2.83 0.22
C PHE A 83 -1.23 -1.99 0.79
N ALA A 84 -1.01 -0.78 0.26
CA ALA A 84 -0.02 0.14 0.82
C ALA A 84 -0.32 0.55 2.28
N ASP A 85 -1.61 0.66 2.67
CA ASP A 85 -1.95 0.90 4.08
C ASP A 85 -1.75 -0.36 4.95
N LEU A 86 -1.82 -1.56 4.37
CA LEU A 86 -1.67 -2.82 5.11
C LEU A 86 -0.20 -3.19 5.27
N GLU A 87 0.62 -2.97 4.26
CA GLU A 87 2.08 -3.16 4.31
C GLU A 87 2.68 -2.22 5.37
N GLU A 88 2.29 -0.94 5.40
CA GLU A 88 2.72 0.00 6.46
C GLU A 88 2.26 -0.45 7.86
N GLU A 89 1.07 -1.04 7.99
CA GLU A 89 0.60 -1.60 9.26
C GLU A 89 1.36 -2.87 9.67
N GLU A 90 1.69 -3.75 8.72
CA GLU A 90 2.49 -4.97 8.94
C GLU A 90 3.92 -4.61 9.34
N GLU A 91 4.59 -3.66 8.67
CA GLU A 91 5.93 -3.19 9.05
C GLU A 91 5.95 -2.59 10.47
N LEU A 92 4.93 -1.81 10.84
CA LEU A 92 4.81 -1.28 12.20
C LEU A 92 4.53 -2.39 13.23
N GLU A 93 3.75 -3.40 12.88
CA GLU A 93 3.53 -4.57 13.73
C GLU A 93 4.81 -5.37 13.91
N GLU A 94 5.60 -5.59 12.85
CA GLU A 94 6.92 -6.24 12.92
C GLU A 94 7.92 -5.42 13.76
N GLU A 95 8.00 -4.09 13.59
CA GLU A 95 8.84 -3.22 14.44
C GLU A 95 8.43 -3.29 15.92
N LEU A 96 7.13 -3.33 16.19
CA LEU A 96 6.60 -3.46 17.55
C LEU A 96 6.81 -4.87 18.12
N GLU A 97 6.73 -5.91 17.30
CA GLU A 97 7.02 -7.29 17.68
C GLU A 97 8.51 -7.49 17.96
N ASP A 98 9.41 -6.85 17.21
CA ASP A 98 10.83 -6.78 17.49
C ASP A 98 11.12 -6.01 18.80
N GLU A 99 10.37 -4.94 19.09
CA GLU A 99 10.45 -4.23 20.38
C GLU A 99 9.82 -5.06 21.53
N LEU A 100 8.90 -5.97 21.21
CA LEU A 100 8.20 -6.87 22.13
C LEU A 100 8.78 -8.29 22.17
N GLU A 101 9.90 -8.57 21.50
CA GLU A 101 10.56 -9.87 21.56
C GLU A 101 10.80 -10.25 23.02
N LEU A 102 10.16 -11.35 23.40
CA LEU A 102 9.91 -11.87 24.75
C LEU A 102 11.17 -12.35 25.49
N THR A 103 12.21 -11.52 25.54
CA THR A 103 13.24 -11.59 26.56
C THR A 103 12.92 -10.58 27.67
N PRO A 104 12.69 -11.02 28.92
CA PRO A 104 12.63 -10.07 30.03
C PRO A 104 13.89 -9.21 29.99
N PRO A 105 13.80 -7.90 30.26
CA PRO A 105 14.99 -7.04 30.28
C PRO A 105 16.03 -7.68 31.22
N LEU A 106 17.33 -7.57 30.86
CA LEU A 106 18.43 -8.25 31.55
C LEU A 106 18.32 -8.29 33.10
N PRO A 107 17.89 -7.22 33.81
CA PRO A 107 17.67 -7.28 35.25
C PRO A 107 16.67 -8.36 35.70
N GLN A 108 15.57 -8.56 34.97
CA GLN A 108 14.56 -9.58 35.26
C GLN A 108 15.02 -11.00 34.91
N LEU A 109 15.94 -11.15 33.96
CA LEU A 109 16.59 -12.42 33.68
C LEU A 109 17.57 -12.81 34.79
N ALA A 110 18.32 -11.86 35.35
CA ALA A 110 19.25 -12.10 36.46
C ALA A 110 18.54 -12.63 37.71
N GLU A 111 17.34 -12.14 38.02
CA GLU A 111 16.52 -12.61 39.14
C GLU A 111 16.07 -14.06 39.02
N ARG A 112 16.04 -14.61 37.81
CA ARG A 112 15.57 -15.98 37.52
C ARG A 112 16.70 -17.02 37.56
N VAL A 113 17.95 -16.58 37.65
CA VAL A 113 19.12 -17.46 37.66
C VAL A 113 19.72 -17.52 39.09
N PRO A 114 19.99 -18.71 39.65
CA PRO A 114 20.44 -18.85 41.04
C PRO A 114 21.71 -18.06 41.41
N GLY A 115 22.58 -17.78 40.43
CA GLY A 115 23.81 -17.00 40.58
C GLY A 115 23.70 -15.51 40.21
N GLY A 116 22.53 -15.01 39.82
CA GLY A 116 22.35 -13.61 39.44
C GLY A 116 23.15 -13.21 38.19
N GLU A 117 23.69 -11.99 38.18
CA GLU A 117 24.44 -11.42 37.04
C GLU A 117 25.79 -12.10 36.77
N ASP A 118 26.37 -12.78 37.78
CA ASP A 118 27.65 -13.48 37.66
C ASP A 118 27.49 -14.95 37.24
N ASP A 119 26.25 -15.43 37.07
CA ASP A 119 25.99 -16.80 36.64
C ASP A 119 26.44 -17.02 35.18
N PRO A 120 27.20 -18.08 34.86
CA PRO A 120 27.62 -18.37 33.50
C PRO A 120 26.48 -18.44 32.47
N ALA A 121 25.29 -18.92 32.86
CA ALA A 121 24.13 -18.95 31.98
C ALA A 121 23.63 -17.53 31.67
N PHE A 122 23.57 -16.66 32.68
CA PHE A 122 23.19 -15.26 32.49
C PHE A 122 24.20 -14.51 31.62
N LEU A 123 25.51 -14.70 31.87
CA LEU A 123 26.56 -14.05 31.09
C LEU A 123 26.54 -14.47 29.61
N VAL A 124 26.25 -15.74 29.31
CA VAL A 124 26.11 -16.22 27.92
C VAL A 124 24.86 -15.62 27.25
N THR A 125 23.72 -15.60 27.94
CA THR A 125 22.49 -15.00 27.41
C THR A 125 22.66 -13.50 27.18
N LYS A 126 23.22 -12.78 28.14
CA LYS A 126 23.54 -11.35 28.00
C LYS A 126 24.46 -11.11 26.80
N ALA A 127 25.57 -11.84 26.73
CA ALA A 127 26.51 -11.69 25.62
C ALA A 127 25.89 -12.01 24.26
N ALA A 128 24.95 -12.96 24.19
CA ALA A 128 24.23 -13.30 22.96
C ALA A 128 23.21 -12.22 22.55
N LEU A 129 22.47 -11.66 23.51
CA LEU A 129 21.50 -10.59 23.26
C LEU A 129 22.16 -9.23 22.96
N GLU A 130 23.38 -9.02 23.45
CA GLU A 130 24.18 -7.83 23.12
C GLU A 130 24.90 -7.95 21.76
N LEU A 131 24.76 -9.08 21.04
CA LEU A 131 25.27 -9.17 19.68
C LEU A 131 24.37 -8.36 18.74
N ASP A 132 24.98 -7.41 18.07
CA ASP A 132 24.35 -6.68 16.98
C ASP A 132 24.03 -7.66 15.81
N PRO A 133 22.75 -7.90 15.49
CA PRO A 133 22.34 -8.84 14.44
C PRO A 133 22.90 -8.46 13.07
N GLN A 134 22.96 -7.17 12.75
CA GLN A 134 23.49 -6.66 11.48
C GLN A 134 24.98 -6.97 11.35
N VAL A 135 25.74 -6.80 12.44
CA VAL A 135 27.17 -7.15 12.47
C VAL A 135 27.39 -8.65 12.31
N LEU A 136 26.54 -9.50 12.89
CA LEU A 136 26.64 -10.96 12.72
C LEU A 136 26.32 -11.38 11.28
N GLN A 137 25.28 -10.82 10.69
CA GLN A 137 24.86 -11.09 9.32
C GLN A 137 25.94 -10.67 8.31
N ALA A 138 26.52 -9.47 8.46
CA ALA A 138 27.63 -9.01 7.64
C ALA A 138 28.85 -9.96 7.70
N ARG A 139 29.20 -10.44 8.90
CA ARG A 139 30.28 -11.42 9.09
C ARG A 139 29.99 -12.76 8.43
N TYR A 140 28.75 -13.24 8.54
CA TYR A 140 28.33 -14.49 7.91
C TYR A 140 28.42 -14.39 6.38
N LEU A 141 27.94 -13.29 5.80
CA LEU A 141 28.01 -13.02 4.37
C LEU A 141 29.46 -12.95 3.89
N GLU A 142 30.32 -12.19 4.57
CA GLU A 142 31.75 -12.07 4.23
C GLU A 142 32.47 -13.43 4.30
N ALA A 143 32.19 -14.22 5.35
CA ALA A 143 32.73 -15.56 5.50
C ALA A 143 32.29 -16.47 4.34
N THR A 144 31.01 -16.42 3.98
CA THR A 144 30.46 -17.24 2.89
C THR A 144 31.03 -16.85 1.53
N ARG A 145 31.14 -15.54 1.24
CA ARG A 145 31.80 -15.03 0.03
C ARG A 145 33.26 -15.49 -0.05
N THR A 146 33.95 -15.50 1.08
CA THR A 146 35.34 -15.98 1.17
C THR A 146 35.47 -17.47 0.91
N ILE A 147 34.65 -18.29 1.57
CA ILE A 147 34.61 -19.75 1.37
C ILE A 147 34.32 -20.07 -0.09
N LEU A 148 33.32 -19.42 -0.69
CA LEU A 148 32.95 -19.64 -2.09
C LEU A 148 34.10 -19.30 -3.03
N ARG A 149 34.81 -18.19 -2.78
CA ARG A 149 35.99 -17.80 -3.55
C ARG A 149 37.08 -18.87 -3.50
N GLU A 150 37.40 -19.34 -2.30
CA GLU A 150 38.44 -20.36 -2.09
C GLU A 150 38.08 -21.70 -2.75
N GLU A 151 36.83 -22.15 -2.56
CA GLU A 151 36.34 -23.40 -3.14
C GLU A 151 36.34 -23.36 -4.66
N VAL A 152 35.95 -22.25 -5.28
CA VAL A 152 35.98 -22.13 -6.74
C VAL A 152 37.43 -22.09 -7.26
N LEU A 153 38.32 -21.31 -6.64
CA LEU A 153 39.73 -21.25 -7.05
C LEU A 153 40.46 -22.59 -6.90
N ALA A 154 40.13 -23.38 -5.87
CA ALA A 154 40.71 -24.72 -5.67
C ALA A 154 40.39 -25.70 -6.83
N ARG A 155 39.33 -25.44 -7.60
CA ARG A 155 38.91 -26.26 -8.77
C ARG A 155 39.51 -25.77 -10.09
N ILE A 156 40.26 -24.67 -10.08
CA ILE A 156 40.87 -24.06 -11.26
C ILE A 156 42.38 -24.19 -11.18
N SER A 157 43.04 -24.44 -12.33
CA SER A 157 44.50 -24.50 -12.36
C SER A 157 45.14 -23.16 -11.95
N PRO A 158 46.22 -23.14 -11.14
CA PRO A 158 46.83 -21.92 -10.61
C PRO A 158 47.20 -20.88 -11.68
N GLU A 159 47.65 -21.30 -12.85
CA GLU A 159 48.01 -20.43 -13.97
C GLU A 159 46.83 -19.59 -14.51
N LYS A 160 45.59 -19.99 -14.20
CA LYS A 160 44.36 -19.28 -14.60
C LYS A 160 43.77 -18.42 -13.49
N HIS A 161 44.26 -18.52 -12.24
CA HIS A 161 43.68 -17.82 -11.09
C HIS A 161 43.61 -16.31 -11.31
N ALA A 162 44.68 -15.68 -11.81
CA ALA A 162 44.72 -14.25 -12.07
C ALA A 162 43.66 -13.79 -13.08
N ALA A 163 43.29 -14.64 -14.04
CA ALA A 163 42.27 -14.32 -15.04
C ALA A 163 40.84 -14.57 -14.51
N VAL A 164 40.67 -15.55 -13.61
CA VAL A 164 39.37 -15.95 -13.07
C VAL A 164 38.94 -15.09 -11.88
N GLN A 165 39.89 -14.62 -11.08
CA GLN A 165 39.62 -13.88 -9.85
C GLN A 165 38.68 -12.67 -10.00
N PRO A 166 38.83 -11.76 -11.01
CA PRO A 166 37.91 -10.64 -11.15
C PRO A 166 36.49 -11.09 -11.57
N VAL A 167 36.38 -12.10 -12.44
CA VAL A 167 35.08 -12.65 -12.88
C VAL A 167 34.37 -13.34 -11.72
N LEU A 168 35.12 -14.07 -10.89
CA LEU A 168 34.60 -14.72 -9.69
C LEU A 168 34.16 -13.71 -8.64
N GLN A 169 34.89 -12.61 -8.47
CA GLN A 169 34.51 -11.53 -7.57
C GLN A 169 33.16 -10.93 -7.98
N GLU A 170 33.03 -10.52 -9.24
CA GLU A 170 31.78 -9.98 -9.80
C GLU A 170 30.61 -10.97 -9.67
N PHE A 171 30.86 -12.25 -9.95
CA PHE A 171 29.86 -13.30 -9.79
C PHE A 171 29.39 -13.45 -8.34
N ILE A 172 30.31 -13.43 -7.37
CA ILE A 172 29.99 -13.56 -5.95
C ILE A 172 29.21 -12.33 -5.46
N GLU A 173 29.64 -11.13 -5.84
CA GLU A 173 28.96 -9.88 -5.50
C GLU A 173 27.54 -9.85 -6.08
N THR A 174 27.35 -10.32 -7.32
CA THR A 174 26.03 -10.39 -7.95
C THR A 174 25.12 -11.45 -7.31
N MET A 175 25.67 -12.61 -6.97
CA MET A 175 24.88 -13.73 -6.41
C MET A 175 24.53 -13.53 -4.94
N MET A 176 25.38 -12.80 -4.21
CA MET A 176 25.27 -12.58 -2.78
C MET A 176 25.61 -11.11 -2.49
N PRO A 177 24.78 -10.14 -2.91
CA PRO A 177 25.04 -8.70 -2.74
C PRO A 177 25.06 -8.31 -1.27
N ALA A 178 25.66 -7.16 -0.96
CA ALA A 178 25.61 -6.65 0.41
C ALA A 178 24.17 -6.22 0.73
N GLU A 179 23.78 -6.27 1.99
CA GLU A 179 22.42 -5.92 2.43
C GLU A 179 22.02 -4.51 1.95
N GLU A 180 22.93 -3.54 2.10
CA GLU A 180 22.77 -2.16 1.60
C GLU A 180 22.52 -2.08 0.09
N GLU A 181 23.16 -2.95 -0.71
CA GLU A 181 22.99 -3.02 -2.17
C GLU A 181 21.69 -3.74 -2.55
N LEU A 182 21.24 -4.67 -1.70
CA LEU A 182 19.99 -5.41 -1.85
C LEU A 182 18.81 -4.48 -1.55
N GLU A 183 18.89 -3.72 -0.46
CA GLU A 183 17.96 -2.64 -0.14
C GLU A 183 17.91 -1.61 -1.27
N GLU A 184 19.05 -1.08 -1.73
CA GLU A 184 19.08 -0.14 -2.86
C GLU A 184 18.49 -0.74 -4.15
N SER A 185 18.62 -2.05 -4.37
CA SER A 185 18.03 -2.75 -5.52
C SER A 185 16.53 -3.06 -5.38
N LEU A 186 16.04 -3.26 -4.15
CA LEU A 186 14.63 -3.45 -3.84
C LEU A 186 13.88 -2.11 -3.84
N MET A 187 14.58 -1.02 -3.56
CA MET A 187 14.10 0.36 -3.67
C MET A 187 13.98 0.85 -5.13
N LEU A 188 14.23 0.00 -6.13
CA LEU A 188 14.04 0.30 -7.56
C LEU A 188 12.64 -0.12 -8.03
N ASP A 189 11.62 0.59 -7.57
CA ASP A 189 10.50 1.08 -8.39
C ASP A 189 9.76 2.17 -7.61
N ASP A 190 10.20 3.42 -7.82
CA ASP A 190 9.71 4.69 -7.21
C ASP A 190 8.27 5.07 -7.67
N SER A 191 7.38 4.07 -7.70
CA SER A 191 5.95 4.18 -7.90
C SER A 191 5.22 3.21 -6.95
N GLU A 192 5.67 3.13 -5.69
CA GLU A 192 4.84 2.56 -4.64
C GLU A 192 3.53 3.36 -4.57
N ALA A 193 2.42 2.62 -4.65
CA ALA A 193 1.11 3.22 -4.49
C ALA A 193 1.03 3.84 -3.08
N LYS A 194 0.41 5.00 -2.96
CA LYS A 194 0.14 5.58 -1.63
C LYS A 194 -1.00 4.84 -0.94
N GLY A 195 -1.05 4.84 0.40
CA GLY A 195 -2.23 4.38 1.14
C GLY A 195 -3.51 5.16 0.82
N VAL A 196 -4.67 4.57 1.08
CA VAL A 196 -6.01 5.17 0.92
C VAL A 196 -6.63 5.66 2.24
N LYS A 197 -6.19 5.16 3.39
CA LYS A 197 -6.71 5.57 4.72
C LYS A 197 -6.27 6.99 5.09
N GLY A 198 -5.02 7.35 4.78
CA GLY A 198 -4.42 8.65 5.12
C GLY A 198 -4.63 9.75 4.07
N VAL A 199 -4.97 9.40 2.83
CA VAL A 199 -5.03 10.36 1.71
C VAL A 199 -6.40 11.04 1.60
N PRO A 200 -6.48 12.38 1.72
CA PRO A 200 -7.73 13.10 1.55
C PRO A 200 -8.21 13.07 0.10
N ILE A 201 -9.53 13.01 -0.10
CA ILE A 201 -10.17 13.13 -1.41
C ILE A 201 -9.72 14.39 -2.16
N GLY A 202 -9.53 15.51 -1.44
CA GLY A 202 -9.05 16.76 -2.02
C GLY A 202 -7.62 16.68 -2.59
N GLU A 203 -6.80 15.76 -2.10
CA GLU A 203 -5.46 15.51 -2.64
C GLU A 203 -5.53 14.73 -3.95
N ALA A 204 -6.26 13.61 -3.97
CA ALA A 204 -6.41 12.76 -5.16
C ALA A 204 -7.27 13.39 -6.27
N PHE A 205 -8.24 14.24 -5.89
CA PHE A 205 -9.11 14.97 -6.80
C PHE A 205 -8.97 16.49 -6.68
N PRO A 206 -7.81 17.08 -6.99
CA PRO A 206 -7.51 18.47 -6.63
C PRO A 206 -8.27 19.51 -7.48
N LYS A 207 -8.92 19.10 -8.56
CA LYS A 207 -9.60 20.00 -9.50
C LYS A 207 -10.79 19.35 -10.19
N LEU A 208 -11.78 20.17 -10.52
CA LEU A 208 -12.94 19.78 -11.33
C LEU A 208 -12.49 19.05 -12.61
N GLY A 209 -13.19 17.96 -12.91
CA GLY A 209 -12.93 17.10 -14.06
C GLY A 209 -11.76 16.13 -13.90
N LYS A 210 -11.01 16.14 -12.78
CA LYS A 210 -10.07 15.07 -12.47
C LYS A 210 -10.82 13.74 -12.42
N LYS A 211 -10.22 12.74 -13.05
CA LYS A 211 -10.73 11.38 -13.12
C LYS A 211 -9.69 10.41 -12.60
N MET A 212 -10.18 9.35 -11.98
CA MET A 212 -9.39 8.17 -11.64
C MET A 212 -10.24 6.92 -11.91
N LEU A 213 -9.57 5.83 -12.24
CA LEU A 213 -10.17 4.51 -12.20
C LEU A 213 -10.16 4.05 -10.75
N PHE A 214 -11.34 3.80 -10.20
CA PHE A 214 -11.52 3.06 -8.97
C PHE A 214 -11.73 1.59 -9.35
N LEU A 215 -10.79 0.74 -8.96
CA LEU A 215 -10.84 -0.71 -9.16
C LEU A 215 -11.14 -1.35 -7.80
N PHE A 216 -12.28 -2.00 -7.70
CA PHE A 216 -12.73 -2.71 -6.51
C PHE A 216 -12.76 -4.20 -6.79
N ASP A 217 -12.31 -5.00 -5.83
CA ASP A 217 -12.13 -6.44 -5.99
C ASP A 217 -11.19 -6.77 -7.17
N TYR A 218 -9.94 -7.03 -6.85
CA TYR A 218 -8.93 -7.38 -7.87
C TYR A 218 -9.20 -8.73 -8.55
N GLY A 219 -10.07 -9.58 -8.00
CA GLY A 219 -10.52 -10.83 -8.61
C GLY A 219 -11.56 -10.59 -9.70
N ASP A 220 -12.68 -9.97 -9.35
CA ASP A 220 -13.80 -9.70 -10.27
C ASP A 220 -13.59 -8.46 -11.15
N GLU A 221 -12.65 -7.58 -10.78
CA GLU A 221 -12.29 -6.34 -11.45
C GLU A 221 -13.46 -5.37 -11.65
N TRP A 222 -14.18 -5.03 -10.58
CA TRP A 222 -15.23 -4.00 -10.64
C TRP A 222 -14.61 -2.62 -10.91
N ARG A 223 -14.80 -2.12 -12.13
CA ARG A 223 -14.18 -0.88 -12.62
C ARG A 223 -15.17 0.28 -12.62
N PHE A 224 -14.80 1.36 -11.94
CA PHE A 224 -15.55 2.61 -11.94
C PHE A 224 -14.68 3.77 -12.41
N VAL A 225 -15.16 4.58 -13.36
CA VAL A 225 -14.55 5.89 -13.61
C VAL A 225 -15.17 6.89 -12.63
N VAL A 226 -14.34 7.39 -11.71
CA VAL A 226 -14.71 8.40 -10.72
C VAL A 226 -14.26 9.76 -11.21
N GLU A 227 -15.19 10.71 -11.33
CA GLU A 227 -14.91 12.08 -11.80
C GLU A 227 -15.37 13.11 -10.76
N LEU A 228 -14.51 14.07 -10.39
CA LEU A 228 -14.95 15.24 -9.62
C LEU A 228 -15.79 16.16 -10.51
N LYS A 229 -17.12 16.13 -10.36
CA LYS A 229 -18.06 16.87 -11.22
C LYS A 229 -18.36 18.28 -10.73
N ALA A 230 -18.44 18.48 -9.42
CA ALA A 230 -18.75 19.77 -8.83
C ALA A 230 -18.11 19.94 -7.46
N ILE A 231 -17.92 21.19 -7.06
CA ILE A 231 -17.53 21.61 -5.72
C ILE A 231 -18.59 22.61 -5.28
N GLU A 232 -19.35 22.26 -4.25
CA GLU A 232 -20.51 23.04 -3.82
C GLU A 232 -20.42 23.38 -2.33
N PRO A 233 -21.08 24.46 -1.86
CA PRO A 233 -21.20 24.73 -0.44
C PRO A 233 -21.94 23.58 0.27
N ALA A 234 -21.46 23.17 1.44
CA ALA A 234 -22.15 22.18 2.25
C ALA A 234 -23.53 22.67 2.66
N GLU A 235 -24.54 21.79 2.57
CA GLU A 235 -25.89 22.09 3.00
C GLU A 235 -25.96 22.22 4.53
N PRO A 236 -26.65 23.23 5.08
CA PRO A 236 -26.80 23.38 6.52
C PRO A 236 -27.43 22.14 7.16
N ARG A 237 -26.74 21.54 8.15
CA ARG A 237 -27.17 20.36 8.92
C ARG A 237 -27.33 19.06 8.12
N ALA A 238 -26.87 19.01 6.87
CA ALA A 238 -26.82 17.75 6.13
C ALA A 238 -25.76 16.81 6.73
N ARG A 239 -26.03 15.51 6.64
CA ARG A 239 -25.04 14.46 6.91
C ARG A 239 -24.42 14.01 5.59
N TYR A 240 -23.14 13.70 5.64
CA TYR A 240 -22.35 13.21 4.51
C TYR A 240 -21.53 11.99 4.98
N PRO A 241 -21.15 11.06 4.08
CA PRO A 241 -21.45 11.06 2.64
C PRO A 241 -22.94 10.88 2.33
N LYS A 242 -23.39 11.33 1.15
CA LYS A 242 -24.76 11.07 0.65
C LYS A 242 -24.80 11.00 -0.88
N VAL A 243 -25.70 10.17 -1.41
CA VAL A 243 -26.00 10.14 -2.85
C VAL A 243 -26.87 11.34 -3.21
N VAL A 244 -26.42 12.17 -4.16
CA VAL A 244 -27.13 13.38 -4.62
C VAL A 244 -27.72 13.26 -6.03
N ASP A 245 -27.22 12.30 -6.82
CA ASP A 245 -27.78 11.94 -8.13
C ASP A 245 -27.46 10.47 -8.44
N SER A 246 -28.33 9.80 -9.21
CA SER A 246 -28.13 8.42 -9.61
C SER A 246 -28.90 8.08 -10.88
N ALA A 247 -28.37 7.15 -11.66
CA ALA A 247 -29.14 6.53 -12.74
C ALA A 247 -28.68 5.12 -13.06
N GLY A 248 -29.62 4.28 -13.48
CA GLY A 248 -29.37 2.87 -13.81
C GLY A 248 -29.33 1.98 -12.57
N GLN A 249 -29.83 0.77 -12.73
CA GLN A 249 -29.74 -0.29 -11.74
C GLN A 249 -28.28 -0.78 -11.65
N ALA A 250 -27.75 -0.91 -10.44
CA ALA A 250 -26.46 -1.55 -10.22
C ALA A 250 -26.61 -3.05 -10.48
N PRO A 251 -25.59 -3.73 -11.04
CA PRO A 251 -25.58 -5.18 -11.10
C PRO A 251 -25.54 -5.77 -9.69
N GLU A 252 -25.90 -7.04 -9.57
CA GLU A 252 -25.58 -7.83 -8.37
C GLU A 252 -24.08 -8.10 -8.32
N GLN A 253 -23.49 -8.00 -7.13
CA GLN A 253 -22.04 -8.18 -6.95
C GLN A 253 -21.63 -9.65 -7.09
N TYR A 254 -22.35 -10.56 -6.44
CA TYR A 254 -22.12 -12.00 -6.54
C TYR A 254 -23.40 -12.69 -7.03
N PRO A 255 -23.62 -12.80 -8.35
CA PRO A 255 -24.73 -13.56 -8.87
C PRO A 255 -24.58 -15.04 -8.50
N ASP A 256 -25.66 -15.69 -8.09
CA ASP A 256 -25.66 -17.12 -7.77
C ASP A 256 -25.53 -17.91 -9.08
N TRP A 257 -24.38 -18.57 -9.30
CA TRP A 257 -24.02 -19.21 -10.58
C TRP A 257 -24.79 -20.52 -10.83
N ASP A 258 -25.60 -20.98 -9.88
CA ASP A 258 -26.29 -22.28 -9.91
C ASP A 258 -27.62 -22.28 -10.71
N GLU A 259 -28.07 -21.15 -11.28
CA GLU A 259 -29.36 -21.09 -12.01
C GLU A 259 -29.27 -21.21 -13.56
N GLU A 260 -28.08 -21.25 -14.17
CA GLU A 260 -27.95 -21.25 -15.65
C GLU A 260 -27.86 -22.64 -16.31
N ASP A 261 -27.69 -23.73 -15.57
CA ASP A 261 -27.55 -25.08 -16.14
C ASP A 261 -28.88 -25.83 -16.37
N GLU A 262 -30.04 -25.23 -16.05
CA GLU A 262 -31.38 -25.80 -16.31
C GLU A 262 -32.20 -24.99 -17.34
N LYS A 263 -31.73 -24.85 -18.60
CA LYS A 263 -32.62 -24.50 -19.73
C LYS A 263 -32.30 -25.20 -21.04
#